data_AF-A0A0G4ECS2-F1
#
_entry.id   AF-A0A0G4ECS2-F1
#
_cell.length_a   1.000
_cell.length_b   1.000
_cell.length_c   1.000
_cell.angle_alpha   90.00
_cell.angle_beta   90.00
_cell.angle_gamma   90.00
#
_symmetry.space_group_name_H-M   'P 1'
#
loop_
_entity.id
_entity.type
_entity.pdbx_description
1 polymer ?
#
loop_
_entity_poly.entity_id
_entity_poly.type
_entity_poly.pdbx_seq_one_letter_code
_entity_poly.pdbx_strand_id
1 'polypeptide(L)'
;MARSVSCIVAIALFLCGTCHGRVEQTQDICKDYDGTPQTTITCYGGTFLVKMLSELNSGESKTVEHVKSNLLPYLGGPDALNALEHKDQKKGLTDLRNTVPPDVVKTYDSLKVCHVELTDRILDAIPQKEVNGQMTLIPAPKYHSNAFQQTMSIFDTLMQDKAYDERSCALVKHEL
;
A
#
# COMPACT_ATOMS: atom_id res chain seq x y z
N MET A 1 -12.91 34.04 36.83
CA MET A 1 -12.67 34.20 35.38
C MET A 1 -12.08 32.88 34.89
N ALA A 2 -12.82 31.84 34.48
CA ALA A 2 -13.83 31.68 33.44
C ALA A 2 -13.29 31.87 32.00
N ARG A 3 -12.99 30.74 31.33
CA ARG A 3 -13.23 30.35 29.91
C ARG A 3 -12.33 29.13 29.59
N SER A 4 -12.80 27.88 29.68
CA SER A 4 -13.73 27.17 28.79
C SER A 4 -13.17 26.96 27.38
N VAL A 5 -12.69 25.72 27.11
CA VAL A 5 -12.80 25.07 25.80
C VAL A 5 -13.22 23.63 26.06
N SER A 6 -14.50 23.37 25.81
CA SER A 6 -15.06 22.03 25.67
C SER A 6 -14.60 21.43 24.34
N CYS A 7 -14.13 20.19 24.36
CA CYS A 7 -14.44 19.23 23.31
C CYS A 7 -14.60 17.86 23.97
N ILE A 8 -15.86 17.53 24.21
CA ILE A 8 -16.33 16.20 24.59
C ILE A 8 -16.14 15.31 23.37
N VAL A 9 -15.27 14.31 23.46
CA VAL A 9 -15.43 13.08 22.67
C VAL A 9 -15.61 11.97 23.68
N ALA A 10 -16.88 11.58 23.82
CA ALA A 10 -17.29 10.44 24.60
C ALA A 10 -16.78 9.16 23.93
N ILE A 11 -15.92 8.41 24.61
CA ILE A 11 -15.73 6.99 24.34
C ILE A 11 -15.93 6.26 25.65
N ALA A 12 -16.98 5.44 25.64
CA ALA A 12 -17.50 4.69 26.76
C ALA A 12 -16.42 3.80 27.39
N LEU A 13 -16.25 3.97 28.71
CA LEU A 13 -15.63 2.98 29.59
C LEU A 13 -16.70 1.94 29.95
N PHE A 14 -16.55 0.72 29.45
CA PHE A 14 -17.10 -0.47 30.10
C PHE A 14 -16.07 -1.61 30.08
N LEU A 15 -15.32 -1.66 31.18
CA LEU A 15 -14.75 -2.80 31.90
C LEU A 15 -14.89 -4.19 31.26
N CYS A 16 -13.76 -4.83 30.90
CA CYS A 16 -13.34 -6.14 31.41
C CYS A 16 -11.97 -6.56 30.84
N GLY A 17 -11.08 -7.09 31.69
CA GLY A 17 -10.03 -8.04 31.28
C GLY A 17 -8.75 -7.46 30.67
N THR A 18 -7.63 -7.75 31.31
CA THR A 18 -6.26 -7.45 30.90
C THR A 18 -5.94 -7.79 29.44
N CYS A 19 -5.62 -6.77 28.64
CA CYS A 19 -4.63 -6.83 27.56
C CYS A 19 -4.03 -5.43 27.42
N HIS A 20 -2.72 -5.30 27.66
CA HIS A 20 -1.95 -4.14 27.21
C HIS A 20 -1.92 -4.17 25.67
N GLY A 21 -3.02 -3.77 25.03
CA GLY A 21 -3.03 -3.41 23.63
C GLY A 21 -2.31 -2.07 23.53
N ARG A 22 -1.03 -2.08 23.19
CA ARG A 22 -0.41 -0.93 22.55
C ARG A 22 -1.30 -0.66 21.34
N VAL A 23 -2.07 0.43 21.39
CA VAL A 23 -2.70 1.00 20.21
C VAL A 23 -1.53 1.36 19.31
N GLU A 24 -1.19 0.47 18.39
CA GLU A 24 -0.31 0.78 17.29
C GLU A 24 -1.01 1.92 16.56
N GLN A 25 -0.43 3.12 16.60
CA GLN A 25 -0.89 4.21 15.76
C GLN A 25 -0.82 3.68 14.33
N THR A 26 -1.95 3.25 13.77
CA THR A 26 -2.08 2.99 12.35
C THR A 26 -1.92 4.34 11.69
N GLN A 27 -0.68 4.66 11.32
CA GLN A 27 -0.35 5.86 10.58
C GLN A 27 -1.07 5.76 9.24
N ASP A 28 -1.99 6.71 9.01
CA ASP A 28 -2.82 6.77 7.82
C ASP A 28 -1.98 7.21 6.62
N ILE A 29 -1.78 6.30 5.67
CA ILE A 29 -1.00 6.53 4.44
C ILE A 29 -1.63 7.59 3.52
N CYS A 30 -2.91 7.88 3.73
CA CYS A 30 -3.69 8.84 2.95
C CYS A 30 -3.82 10.21 3.62
N LYS A 31 -3.17 10.41 4.77
CA LYS A 31 -3.28 11.64 5.56
C LYS A 31 -2.92 12.90 4.77
N ASP A 32 -1.89 12.83 3.93
CA ASP A 32 -1.36 13.96 3.17
C ASP A 32 -1.92 14.00 1.73
N TYR A 33 -3.04 13.32 1.48
CA TYR A 33 -3.72 13.35 0.19
C TYR A 33 -4.25 14.76 -0.14
N ASP A 34 -3.79 15.31 -1.26
CA ASP A 34 -4.15 16.65 -1.75
C ASP A 34 -4.80 16.65 -3.14
N GLY A 35 -5.03 15.46 -3.72
CA GLY A 35 -5.62 15.29 -5.05
C GLY A 35 -4.63 15.33 -6.21
N THR A 36 -3.32 15.50 -5.96
CA THR A 36 -2.31 15.40 -7.01
C THR A 36 -2.09 13.94 -7.44
N PRO A 37 -1.66 13.68 -8.69
CA PRO A 37 -1.36 12.32 -9.13
C PRO A 37 -0.38 11.59 -8.21
N GLN A 38 0.64 12.29 -7.70
CA GLN A 38 1.62 11.70 -6.79
C GLN A 38 0.97 11.25 -5.47
N THR A 39 0.22 12.13 -4.79
CA THR A 39 -0.40 11.76 -3.51
C THR A 39 -1.51 10.72 -3.68
N THR A 40 -2.23 10.73 -4.81
CA THR A 40 -3.18 9.68 -5.18
C THR A 40 -2.50 8.32 -5.32
N ILE A 41 -1.41 8.23 -6.10
CA ILE A 41 -0.69 6.96 -6.30
C ILE A 41 -0.09 6.46 -4.99
N THR A 42 0.50 7.36 -4.19
CA THR A 42 1.08 7.02 -2.89
C THR A 42 0.03 6.51 -1.91
N CYS A 43 -1.12 7.16 -1.79
CA CYS A 43 -2.19 6.70 -0.89
C CYS A 43 -2.78 5.36 -1.37
N TYR A 44 -3.10 5.22 -2.65
CA TYR A 44 -3.71 4.01 -3.20
C TYR A 44 -2.73 2.83 -3.13
N GLY A 45 -1.56 2.95 -3.78
CA GLY A 45 -0.54 1.90 -3.78
C GLY A 45 0.04 1.66 -2.39
N GLY A 46 0.25 2.71 -1.61
CA GLY A 46 0.77 2.63 -0.25
C GLY A 46 -0.16 1.89 0.71
N THR A 47 -1.47 1.92 0.50
CA THR A 47 -2.41 1.10 1.30
C THR A 47 -2.08 -0.38 1.20
N PHE A 48 -1.73 -0.88 0.01
CA PHE A 48 -1.26 -2.25 -0.16
C PHE A 48 0.10 -2.48 0.51
N LEU A 49 1.07 -1.59 0.30
CA LEU A 49 2.42 -1.77 0.83
C LEU A 49 2.43 -1.77 2.36
N VAL A 50 1.67 -0.86 3.00
CA VAL A 50 1.55 -0.83 4.46
C VAL A 50 1.01 -2.15 4.98
N LYS A 51 -0.06 -2.70 4.37
CA LYS A 51 -0.59 -4.01 4.76
C LYS A 51 0.45 -5.13 4.58
N MET A 52 1.05 -5.22 3.40
CA MET A 52 2.01 -6.27 3.05
C MET A 52 3.27 -6.21 3.93
N LEU A 53 3.83 -5.02 4.15
CA LEU A 53 5.00 -4.83 5.01
C LEU A 53 4.67 -5.10 6.48
N SER A 54 3.47 -4.76 6.96
CA SER A 54 3.03 -5.12 8.32
C SER A 54 2.93 -6.64 8.52
N GLU A 55 2.46 -7.36 7.51
CA GLU A 55 2.44 -8.84 7.52
C GLU A 55 3.88 -9.40 7.56
N LEU A 56 4.79 -8.88 6.73
CA LEU A 56 6.21 -9.27 6.77
C LEU A 56 6.86 -8.97 8.13
N ASN A 57 6.56 -7.80 8.71
CA ASN A 57 7.04 -7.39 10.03
C ASN A 57 6.48 -8.28 11.15
N SER A 58 5.31 -8.87 10.94
CA SER A 58 4.69 -9.84 11.85
C SER A 58 5.25 -11.25 11.70
N GLY A 59 6.22 -11.45 10.79
CA GLY A 59 6.90 -12.72 10.56
C GLY A 59 6.29 -13.57 9.43
N GLU A 60 5.31 -13.06 8.69
CA GLU A 60 4.86 -13.74 7.48
C GLU A 60 5.96 -13.74 6.41
N SER A 61 6.09 -14.86 5.71
CA SER A 61 7.00 -14.97 4.58
C SER A 61 6.22 -14.81 3.28
N LYS A 62 6.63 -13.88 2.41
CA LYS A 62 6.02 -13.67 1.10
C LYS A 62 7.07 -13.69 0.00
N THR A 63 6.87 -14.53 -1.00
CA THR A 63 7.72 -14.56 -2.18
C THR A 63 7.47 -13.33 -3.05
N VAL A 64 8.47 -12.94 -3.83
CA VAL A 64 8.33 -11.85 -4.81
C VAL A 64 7.18 -12.14 -5.78
N GLU A 65 7.09 -13.39 -6.26
CA GLU A 65 6.01 -13.83 -7.15
C GLU A 65 4.63 -13.74 -6.50
N HIS A 66 4.49 -14.15 -5.24
CA HIS A 66 3.24 -14.02 -4.50
C HIS A 66 2.81 -12.56 -4.34
N VAL A 67 3.74 -11.67 -4.02
CA VAL A 67 3.39 -10.24 -3.90
C VAL A 67 3.12 -9.64 -5.27
N LYS A 68 3.87 -9.98 -6.32
CA LYS A 68 3.63 -9.53 -7.69
C LYS A 68 2.25 -9.93 -8.19
N SER A 69 1.83 -11.18 -7.96
CA SER A 69 0.52 -11.69 -8.39
C SER A 69 -0.66 -11.00 -7.71
N ASN A 70 -0.43 -10.30 -6.59
CA ASN A 70 -1.44 -9.53 -5.85
C ASN A 70 -1.35 -8.02 -6.12
N LEU A 71 -0.13 -7.47 -6.13
CA LEU A 71 0.12 -6.04 -6.31
C LEU A 71 -0.25 -5.60 -7.73
N LEU A 72 0.13 -6.39 -8.75
CA LEU A 72 -0.14 -6.08 -10.15
C LEU A 72 -1.63 -5.85 -10.43
N PRO A 73 -2.55 -6.80 -10.12
CA PRO A 73 -3.97 -6.59 -10.35
C PRO A 73 -4.57 -5.53 -9.43
N TYR A 74 -4.03 -5.32 -8.22
CA TYR A 74 -4.49 -4.26 -7.33
C TYR A 74 -4.24 -2.86 -7.91
N LEU A 75 -3.03 -2.62 -8.44
CA LEU A 75 -2.65 -1.37 -9.12
C LEU A 75 -3.29 -1.26 -10.51
N GLY A 76 -3.67 -2.36 -11.15
CA GLY A 76 -4.39 -2.37 -12.42
C GLY A 76 -5.84 -1.90 -12.34
N GLY A 77 -6.34 -1.57 -11.15
CA GLY A 77 -7.68 -1.01 -10.96
C GLY A 77 -8.81 -2.03 -11.18
N PRO A 78 -10.06 -1.56 -11.37
CA PRO A 78 -11.24 -2.42 -11.39
C PRO A 78 -11.22 -3.46 -12.51
N ASP A 79 -10.68 -3.14 -13.69
CA ASP A 79 -10.63 -4.08 -14.82
C ASP A 79 -9.70 -5.26 -14.52
N ALA A 80 -8.51 -5.00 -13.98
CA ALA A 80 -7.56 -6.05 -13.60
C ALA A 80 -8.07 -6.88 -12.42
N LEU A 81 -8.70 -6.25 -11.42
CA LEU A 81 -9.36 -6.97 -10.31
C LEU A 81 -10.52 -7.84 -10.80
N ASN A 82 -11.27 -7.38 -11.81
CA ASN A 82 -12.39 -8.13 -12.35
C ASN A 82 -11.96 -9.37 -13.13
N ALA A 83 -10.79 -9.31 -13.78
CA ALA A 83 -10.19 -10.40 -14.55
C ALA A 83 -9.60 -11.54 -13.69
N LEU A 84 -9.48 -11.37 -12.37
CA LEU A 84 -8.98 -12.42 -11.48
C LEU A 84 -9.91 -13.64 -11.42
N GLU A 85 -9.36 -14.82 -11.72
CA GLU A 85 -10.09 -16.09 -11.64
C GLU A 85 -10.24 -16.61 -10.19
N HIS A 86 -9.23 -16.34 -9.35
CA HIS A 86 -9.23 -16.78 -7.95
C HIS A 86 -10.15 -15.91 -7.08
N LYS A 87 -11.30 -16.46 -6.69
CA LYS A 87 -12.34 -15.74 -5.94
C LYS A 87 -11.85 -15.14 -4.63
N ASP A 88 -11.06 -15.87 -3.85
CA ASP A 88 -10.57 -15.39 -2.55
C ASP A 88 -9.56 -14.26 -2.72
N GLN A 89 -8.69 -14.37 -3.73
CA GLN A 89 -7.75 -13.30 -4.09
C GLN A 89 -8.51 -12.04 -4.53
N LYS A 90 -9.46 -12.19 -5.45
CA LYS A 90 -10.32 -11.09 -5.91
C LYS A 90 -11.04 -10.42 -4.76
N LYS A 91 -11.61 -11.19 -3.84
CA LYS A 91 -12.29 -10.68 -2.66
C LYS A 91 -11.31 -9.91 -1.76
N GLY A 92 -10.16 -10.48 -1.42
CA GLY A 92 -9.18 -9.84 -0.54
C GLY A 92 -8.65 -8.51 -1.09
N LEU A 93 -8.36 -8.44 -2.38
CA LEU A 93 -7.90 -7.20 -3.02
C LEU A 93 -9.03 -6.17 -3.15
N THR A 94 -10.27 -6.61 -3.40
CA THR A 94 -11.45 -5.72 -3.42
C THR A 94 -11.72 -5.15 -2.04
N ASP A 95 -11.67 -5.98 -0.99
CA ASP A 95 -11.85 -5.54 0.40
C ASP A 95 -10.78 -4.53 0.79
N LEU A 96 -9.51 -4.77 0.42
CA LEU A 96 -8.41 -3.83 0.65
C LEU A 96 -8.62 -2.51 -0.11
N ARG A 97 -9.09 -2.58 -1.36
CA ARG A 97 -9.41 -1.38 -2.13
C ARG A 97 -10.54 -0.57 -1.46
N ASN A 98 -11.51 -1.22 -0.84
CA ASN A 98 -12.60 -0.57 -0.13
C ASN A 98 -12.17 0.15 1.16
N THR A 99 -10.94 -0.10 1.66
CA THR A 99 -10.40 0.67 2.79
C THR A 99 -9.78 2.00 2.35
N VAL A 100 -9.56 2.20 1.05
CA VAL A 100 -9.04 3.45 0.49
C VAL A 100 -10.17 4.48 0.38
N PRO A 101 -9.94 5.77 0.72
CA PRO A 101 -10.94 6.81 0.57
C PRO A 101 -11.56 6.85 -0.85
N PRO A 102 -12.91 6.95 -0.99
CA PRO A 102 -13.58 6.87 -2.28
C PRO A 102 -13.14 7.91 -3.33
N ASP A 103 -12.73 9.09 -2.88
CA ASP A 103 -12.21 10.18 -3.71
C ASP A 103 -10.80 9.88 -4.23
N VAL A 104 -9.92 9.29 -3.43
CA VAL A 104 -8.62 8.77 -3.88
C VAL A 104 -8.85 7.68 -4.92
N VAL A 105 -9.71 6.71 -4.61
CA VAL A 105 -10.07 5.61 -5.50
C VAL A 105 -10.52 6.12 -6.88
N LYS A 106 -11.48 7.05 -6.88
CA LYS A 106 -11.99 7.67 -8.10
C LYS A 106 -10.89 8.39 -8.89
N THR A 107 -10.03 9.11 -8.18
CA THR A 107 -8.92 9.84 -8.80
C THR A 107 -7.92 8.86 -9.40
N TYR A 108 -7.54 7.82 -8.66
CA TYR A 108 -6.61 6.78 -9.12
C TYR A 108 -7.12 6.07 -10.38
N ASP A 109 -8.39 5.66 -10.40
CA ASP A 109 -9.01 5.02 -11.57
C ASP A 109 -9.01 5.93 -12.81
N SER A 110 -8.96 7.25 -12.63
CA SER A 110 -8.87 8.22 -13.73
C SER A 110 -7.43 8.45 -14.22
N LEU A 111 -6.43 8.07 -13.42
CA LEU A 111 -5.03 8.15 -13.78
C LEU A 111 -4.68 6.99 -14.73
N LYS A 112 -3.92 7.29 -15.79
CA LYS A 112 -3.36 6.26 -16.67
C LYS A 112 -2.03 5.73 -16.11
N VAL A 113 -2.12 5.09 -14.94
CA VAL A 113 -0.94 4.57 -14.23
C VAL A 113 -0.32 3.41 -14.99
N CYS A 114 1.01 3.45 -15.18
CA CYS A 114 1.79 2.33 -15.74
C CYS A 114 1.96 1.23 -14.68
N HIS A 115 0.86 0.60 -14.30
CA HIS A 115 0.80 -0.27 -13.12
C HIS A 115 1.76 -1.47 -13.19
N VAL A 116 2.10 -1.97 -14.38
CA VAL A 116 3.12 -3.02 -14.56
C VAL A 116 4.49 -2.53 -14.07
N GLU A 117 4.95 -1.38 -14.60
CA GLU A 117 6.23 -0.81 -14.21
C GLU A 117 6.22 -0.32 -12.76
N LEU A 118 5.12 0.27 -12.29
CA LEU A 118 4.97 0.65 -10.89
C LEU A 118 5.12 -0.57 -9.97
N THR A 119 4.52 -1.71 -10.34
CA THR A 119 4.65 -2.98 -9.60
C THR A 119 6.11 -3.41 -9.51
N ASP A 120 6.81 -3.46 -10.64
CA ASP A 120 8.20 -3.91 -10.69
C ASP A 120 9.11 -2.98 -9.89
N ARG A 121 8.97 -1.67 -10.04
CA ARG A 121 9.74 -0.68 -9.27
C ARG A 121 9.48 -0.75 -7.77
N ILE A 122 8.25 -1.01 -7.36
CA ILE A 122 7.92 -1.23 -5.94
C ILE A 122 8.64 -2.48 -5.41
N LEU A 123 8.59 -3.58 -6.15
CA LEU A 123 9.21 -4.85 -5.74
C LEU A 123 10.74 -4.74 -5.70
N ASP A 124 11.35 -4.00 -6.63
CA ASP A 124 12.79 -3.72 -6.66
C ASP A 124 13.23 -2.84 -5.49
N ALA A 125 12.35 -1.96 -5.00
CA ALA A 125 12.64 -1.08 -3.86
C ALA A 125 12.56 -1.80 -2.49
N ILE A 126 11.95 -3.00 -2.45
CA ILE A 126 11.85 -3.80 -1.22
C ILE A 126 13.02 -4.79 -1.18
N PRO A 127 13.78 -4.86 -0.06
CA PRO A 127 14.87 -5.83 0.05
C PRO A 127 14.38 -7.27 -0.09
N GLN A 128 15.22 -8.10 -0.70
CA GLN A 128 14.91 -9.48 -1.01
C GLN A 128 16.04 -10.39 -0.52
N LYS A 129 15.70 -11.63 -0.18
CA LYS A 129 16.68 -12.69 0.10
C LYS A 129 16.22 -14.00 -0.54
N GLU A 130 17.17 -14.82 -0.95
CA GLU A 130 16.85 -16.16 -1.40
C GLU A 130 16.57 -17.07 -0.20
N VAL A 131 15.44 -17.76 -0.22
CA VAL A 131 15.05 -18.78 0.76
C VAL A 131 14.56 -19.99 -0.02
N ASN A 132 15.22 -21.15 0.15
CA ASN A 132 14.86 -22.40 -0.53
C ASN A 132 14.74 -22.27 -2.06
N GLY A 133 15.63 -21.50 -2.70
CA GLY A 133 15.60 -21.27 -4.14
C GLY A 133 14.54 -20.27 -4.62
N GLN A 134 13.87 -19.56 -3.71
CA GLN A 134 12.86 -18.54 -4.05
C GLN A 134 13.25 -17.17 -3.47
N MET A 135 13.13 -16.14 -4.30
CA MET A 135 13.28 -14.76 -3.84
C MET A 135 12.11 -14.38 -2.94
N THR A 136 12.43 -14.06 -1.70
CA THR A 136 11.48 -13.73 -0.63
C THR A 136 11.72 -12.30 -0.18
N LEU A 137 10.65 -11.53 -0.03
CA LEU A 137 10.71 -10.16 0.45
C LEU A 137 11.04 -10.13 1.95
N ILE A 138 11.87 -9.17 2.35
CA ILE A 138 12.14 -8.90 3.76
C ILE A 138 11.95 -7.41 4.09
N PRO A 139 11.47 -7.08 5.30
CA PRO A 139 11.43 -5.70 5.74
C PRO A 139 12.84 -5.09 5.73
N ALA A 140 12.93 -3.81 5.36
CA ALA A 140 14.22 -3.12 5.40
C ALA A 140 14.62 -2.86 6.86
N PRO A 141 15.79 -3.36 7.33
CA PRO A 141 16.19 -3.28 8.74
C PRO A 141 16.19 -1.85 9.31
N LYS A 142 16.54 -0.86 8.47
CA LYS A 142 16.63 0.55 8.84
C LYS A 142 15.30 1.20 9.26
N TYR A 143 14.16 0.58 8.95
CA TYR A 143 12.84 1.09 9.36
C TYR A 143 12.32 0.43 10.63
N HIS A 144 13.09 -0.45 11.30
CA HIS A 144 12.72 -1.05 12.59
C HIS A 144 11.28 -1.61 12.63
N SER A 145 10.91 -2.33 11.58
CA SER A 145 9.55 -2.89 11.40
C SER A 145 8.42 -1.85 11.28
N ASN A 146 8.73 -0.61 10.92
CA ASN A 146 7.75 0.42 10.61
C ASN A 146 7.35 0.35 9.13
N ALA A 147 6.23 -0.34 8.86
CA ALA A 147 5.67 -0.50 7.52
C ALA A 147 5.32 0.84 6.85
N PHE A 148 4.80 1.80 7.61
CA PHE A 148 4.45 3.13 7.11
C PHE A 148 5.68 3.90 6.64
N GLN A 149 6.71 3.99 7.48
CA GLN A 149 7.93 4.72 7.12
C GLN A 149 8.66 4.09 5.93
N GLN A 150 8.69 2.75 5.86
CA GLN A 150 9.24 2.07 4.70
C GLN A 150 8.42 2.38 3.44
N THR A 151 7.08 2.35 3.52
CA THR A 151 6.18 2.67 2.40
C THR A 151 6.39 4.09 1.90
N MET A 152 6.38 5.07 2.80
CA MET A 152 6.61 6.48 2.45
C MET A 152 7.97 6.66 1.77
N SER A 153 9.02 6.05 2.31
CA SER A 153 10.35 6.16 1.72
C SER A 153 10.45 5.51 0.33
N ILE A 154 9.71 4.43 0.07
CA ILE A 154 9.62 3.82 -1.27
C ILE A 154 8.96 4.81 -2.22
N PHE A 155 7.78 5.34 -1.88
CA PHE A 155 7.07 6.26 -2.76
C PHE A 155 7.75 7.61 -2.94
N ASP A 156 8.41 8.16 -1.92
CA ASP A 156 9.23 9.37 -2.04
C ASP A 156 10.33 9.19 -3.09
N THR A 157 10.96 8.00 -3.11
CA THR A 157 12.00 7.68 -4.10
C THR A 157 11.39 7.52 -5.49
N LEU A 158 10.28 6.78 -5.61
CA LEU A 158 9.62 6.52 -6.88
C LEU A 158 9.06 7.78 -7.53
N MET A 159 8.45 8.69 -6.75
CA MET A 159 7.84 9.92 -7.27
C MET A 159 8.87 10.99 -7.64
N GLN A 160 10.11 10.89 -7.14
CA GLN A 160 11.22 11.75 -7.54
C GLN A 160 11.95 11.22 -8.78
N ASP A 161 11.70 9.98 -9.19
CA ASP A 161 12.31 9.40 -10.38
C ASP A 161 11.62 9.91 -11.65
N LYS A 162 12.33 10.78 -12.38
CA LYS A 162 11.89 11.33 -13.68
C LYS A 162 11.62 10.26 -14.74
N ALA A 163 12.10 9.03 -14.55
CA ALA A 163 11.81 7.92 -15.44
C ALA A 163 10.34 7.45 -15.38
N TYR A 164 9.59 7.83 -14.35
CA TYR A 164 8.19 7.44 -14.16
C TYR A 164 7.17 8.44 -14.78
N ASP A 165 7.62 9.53 -15.41
CA ASP A 165 6.76 10.69 -15.69
C ASP A 165 5.75 10.49 -16.85
N GLU A 166 6.15 10.11 -18.08
CA GLU A 166 5.19 10.19 -19.22
C GLU A 166 5.37 9.18 -20.37
N ARG A 167 6.47 8.41 -20.42
CA ARG A 167 6.79 7.52 -21.57
C ARG A 167 6.72 6.03 -21.25
N SER A 168 6.62 5.70 -19.98
CA SER A 168 6.91 4.37 -19.44
C SER A 168 5.80 3.35 -19.81
N CYS A 169 4.57 3.84 -20.01
CA CYS A 169 3.44 3.03 -20.50
C CYS A 169 3.51 2.68 -22.00
N ALA A 170 4.27 3.42 -22.82
CA ALA A 170 4.22 3.29 -24.28
C ALA A 170 5.09 2.13 -24.81
N LEU A 171 6.09 1.68 -24.03
CA LEU A 171 7.04 0.65 -24.47
C LEU A 171 6.58 -0.78 -24.21
N VAL A 172 5.58 -1.01 -23.33
CA VAL A 172 5.01 -2.36 -23.11
C VAL A 172 4.09 -2.80 -24.27
N LYS A 173 3.73 -1.90 -25.19
CA LYS A 173 2.87 -2.21 -26.34
C LYS A 173 3.54 -3.05 -27.45
N HIS A 174 4.81 -3.45 -27.29
CA HIS A 174 5.55 -4.17 -28.34
C HIS A 174 5.99 -5.60 -27.99
N GLU A 175 5.65 -6.14 -26.81
CA GLU A 175 6.09 -7.50 -26.42
C GLU A 175 4.98 -8.40 -25.85
N LEU A 176 3.73 -8.26 -26.35
CA LEU A 176 2.68 -9.27 -26.18
C LEU A 176 2.08 -9.66 -27.54
#